data_AF-A0A938WKQ9-F1
#
_entry.id   AF-A0A938WKQ9-F1
#
_cell.length_a   1.000
_cell.length_b   1.000
_cell.length_c   1.000
_cell.angle_alpha   90.00
_cell.angle_beta   90.00
_cell.angle_gamma   90.00
#
_symmetry.space_group_name_H-M   'P 1'
#
loop_
_entity.id
_entity.type
_entity.pdbx_description
1 polymer ?
#
loop_
_entity_poly.entity_id
_entity_poly.type
_entity_poly.pdbx_seq_one_letter_code
_entity_poly.pdbx_strand_id
1 'polypeptide(L)'
;MNENKNGAASPKWGRHPKESRKSHCVMVRFDDGEWLRFLAMYEKSGVYAKAVFLKAHFFGQPFRVLVTDKALLDYCTKLSAFHAQYRAIGNNYNQTVKELRCHFSEKKAMALLYRLEQCTKELAALMRQVMELSKEFEGRWSQKSM
;
A
#
# COMPACT_ATOMS: atom_id res chain seq x y z
N MET A 1 20.26 13.88 73.40
CA MET A 1 19.54 15.17 73.30
C MET A 1 19.96 15.82 71.98
N ASN A 2 19.11 16.32 71.09
CA ASN A 2 17.71 16.72 71.17
C ASN A 2 17.02 16.49 69.82
N GLU A 3 15.78 16.00 69.90
CA GLU A 3 14.77 16.11 68.86
C GLU A 3 14.41 17.60 68.67
N ASN A 4 14.08 18.00 67.44
CA ASN A 4 13.21 19.17 67.25
C ASN A 4 12.14 18.85 66.21
N LYS A 5 10.98 18.44 66.72
CA LYS A 5 9.73 18.21 65.97
C LYS A 5 9.00 19.55 65.88
N ASN A 6 8.99 20.18 64.71
CA ASN A 6 8.02 21.24 64.43
C ASN A 6 6.96 20.70 63.48
N GLY A 7 5.95 20.08 64.08
CA GLY A 7 4.70 19.75 63.43
C GLY A 7 3.88 21.03 63.21
N ALA A 8 3.86 21.52 61.97
CA ALA A 8 2.89 22.51 61.54
C ALA A 8 1.57 21.78 61.22
N ALA A 9 0.61 21.84 62.15
CA ALA A 9 -0.73 21.33 61.95
C ALA A 9 -1.46 22.16 60.87
N SER A 10 -1.75 21.55 59.73
CA SER A 10 -2.58 22.16 58.69
C SER A 10 -4.06 22.22 59.12
N PRO A 11 -4.82 23.24 58.67
CA PRO A 11 -6.23 23.38 59.04
C PRO A 11 -7.05 22.20 58.51
N LYS A 12 -7.78 21.51 59.42
CA LYS A 12 -8.64 20.34 59.12
C LYS A 12 -9.99 20.73 58.49
N TRP A 13 -10.01 21.69 57.57
CA TRP A 13 -11.23 22.07 56.86
C TRP A 13 -10.93 22.32 55.38
N GLY A 14 -11.26 21.33 54.55
CA GLY A 14 -11.05 21.36 53.12
C GLY A 14 -11.14 19.95 52.52
N ARG A 15 -11.53 19.85 51.24
CA ARG A 15 -11.58 18.56 50.54
C ARG A 15 -10.16 17.99 50.48
N HIS A 16 -9.96 16.77 50.97
CA HIS A 16 -8.66 16.10 50.90
C HIS A 16 -8.06 16.22 49.49
N PRO A 17 -6.80 16.65 49.36
CA PRO A 17 -6.11 16.69 48.07
C PRO A 17 -6.17 15.30 47.43
N LYS A 18 -6.70 15.22 46.21
CA LYS A 18 -6.64 13.98 45.42
C LYS A 18 -5.24 13.88 44.83
N GLU A 19 -4.63 12.71 44.97
CA GLU A 19 -3.27 12.39 44.51
C GLU A 19 -3.06 12.67 43.01
N SER A 20 -4.12 12.56 42.19
CA SER A 20 -4.14 13.04 40.81
C SER A 20 -5.37 13.92 40.52
N ARG A 21 -5.19 15.24 40.52
CA ARG A 21 -6.24 16.18 40.10
C ARG A 21 -6.38 16.14 38.57
N LYS A 22 -7.60 15.94 38.07
CA LYS A 22 -7.93 16.11 36.65
C LYS A 22 -7.86 17.60 36.29
N SER A 23 -6.74 18.06 35.74
CA SER A 23 -6.48 19.48 35.42
C SER A 23 -6.71 19.84 33.94
N HIS A 24 -6.66 18.87 33.04
CA HIS A 24 -6.78 19.09 31.59
C HIS A 24 -8.20 18.78 31.10
N CYS A 25 -8.78 19.71 30.34
CA CYS A 25 -10.09 19.57 29.70
C CYS A 25 -9.93 19.67 28.18
N VAL A 26 -10.57 18.76 27.45
CA VAL A 26 -10.63 18.76 25.98
C VAL A 26 -12.08 18.92 25.57
N MET A 27 -12.37 19.92 24.73
CA MET A 27 -13.69 20.11 24.15
C MET A 27 -13.82 19.25 22.89
N VAL A 28 -14.88 18.43 22.84
CA VAL A 28 -15.23 17.62 21.67
C VAL A 28 -16.53 18.15 21.10
N ARG A 29 -16.56 18.43 19.80
CA ARG A 29 -17.74 18.89 19.07
C ARG A 29 -18.15 17.79 18.09
N PHE A 30 -19.45 17.56 17.99
CA PHE A 30 -20.05 16.57 17.10
C PHE A 30 -20.92 17.30 16.07
N ASP A 31 -20.97 16.80 14.84
CA ASP A 31 -22.08 17.08 13.94
C ASP A 31 -23.35 16.30 14.34
N ASP A 32 -24.48 16.56 13.68
CA ASP A 32 -25.76 15.94 14.02
C ASP A 32 -25.74 14.41 13.87
N GLY A 33 -25.04 13.89 12.87
CA GLY A 33 -24.93 12.46 12.60
C GLY A 33 -24.02 11.75 13.60
N GLU A 34 -22.87 12.35 13.90
CA GLU A 34 -21.94 11.88 14.94
C GLU A 34 -22.61 11.89 16.32
N TRP A 35 -23.41 12.91 16.60
CA TRP A 35 -24.14 13.05 17.87
C TRP A 35 -25.16 11.94 18.07
N LEU A 36 -25.96 11.64 17.04
CA LEU A 36 -26.93 10.52 17.08
C LEU A 36 -26.24 9.17 17.33
N ARG A 37 -25.13 8.91 16.63
CA ARG A 37 -24.35 7.69 16.82
C ARG A 37 -23.75 7.62 18.22
N PHE A 38 -23.24 8.73 18.74
CA PHE A 38 -22.71 8.83 20.10
C PHE A 38 -23.80 8.52 21.15
N LEU A 39 -24.98 9.13 21.04
CA LEU A 39 -26.10 8.91 21.97
C LEU A 39 -26.53 7.44 21.99
N ALA A 40 -26.66 6.81 20.82
CA ALA A 40 -27.04 5.41 20.71
C ALA A 40 -26.03 4.47 21.41
N MET A 41 -24.74 4.79 21.37
CA MET A 41 -23.71 4.02 22.10
C MET A 41 -23.71 4.33 23.60
N TYR A 42 -23.92 5.60 23.97
CA TYR A 42 -23.97 6.04 25.36
C TYR A 42 -25.12 5.41 26.14
N GLU A 43 -26.32 5.38 25.57
CA GLU A 43 -27.50 4.78 26.19
C GLU A 43 -27.30 3.30 26.50
N LYS A 44 -26.67 2.56 25.58
CA LYS A 44 -26.32 1.14 25.77
C LYS A 44 -25.27 0.91 26.86
N SER A 45 -24.45 1.91 27.17
CA SER A 45 -23.35 1.78 28.13
C SER A 45 -23.79 1.85 29.59
N GLY A 46 -24.95 2.45 29.89
CA GLY A 46 -25.45 2.64 31.26
C GLY A 46 -24.58 3.55 32.16
N VAL A 47 -23.60 4.25 31.59
CA VAL A 47 -22.69 5.12 32.34
C VAL A 47 -23.39 6.44 32.71
N TYR A 48 -23.15 6.96 33.92
CA TYR A 48 -23.87 8.12 34.45
C TYR A 48 -23.54 9.46 33.76
N ALA A 49 -22.42 9.56 33.04
CA ALA A 49 -22.00 10.80 32.38
C ALA A 49 -21.32 10.57 31.03
N LYS A 50 -21.69 11.38 30.02
CA LYS A 50 -21.17 11.33 28.65
C LYS A 50 -19.64 11.40 28.57
N ALA A 51 -19.01 12.26 29.37
CA ALA A 51 -17.54 12.39 29.39
C ALA A 51 -16.85 11.16 29.99
N VAL A 52 -17.49 10.46 30.93
CA VAL A 52 -16.96 9.21 31.50
C VAL A 52 -17.03 8.10 30.47
N PHE A 53 -18.16 8.00 29.76
CA PHE A 53 -18.30 7.08 28.64
C PHE A 53 -17.27 7.37 27.54
N LEU A 54 -17.11 8.63 27.14
CA LEU A 54 -16.14 9.02 26.12
C LEU A 54 -14.70 8.66 26.53
N LYS A 55 -14.34 8.90 27.79
CA LYS A 55 -13.02 8.52 28.33
C LYS A 55 -12.84 7.01 28.35
N ALA A 56 -13.84 6.25 28.81
CA ALA A 56 -13.80 4.79 28.84
C ALA A 56 -13.78 4.19 27.42
N HIS A 57 -14.47 4.79 26.47
CA HIS A 57 -14.46 4.37 25.08
C HIS A 57 -13.12 4.68 24.41
N PHE A 58 -12.58 5.89 24.60
CA PHE A 58 -11.30 6.31 24.02
C PHE A 58 -10.10 5.54 24.60
N PHE A 59 -10.07 5.32 25.93
CA PHE A 59 -8.97 4.61 26.60
C PHE A 59 -9.20 3.10 26.77
N GLY A 60 -10.44 2.62 26.63
CA GLY A 60 -10.79 1.20 26.76
C GLY A 60 -10.90 0.46 25.44
N GLN A 61 -10.98 1.17 24.31
CA GLN A 61 -10.76 0.56 23.00
C GLN A 61 -9.25 0.45 22.73
N PRO A 62 -8.75 -0.70 22.25
CA PRO A 62 -7.36 -0.80 21.82
C PRO A 62 -7.14 0.18 20.66
N PHE A 63 -6.26 1.16 20.86
CA PHE A 63 -5.80 2.04 19.79
C PHE A 63 -4.94 1.22 18.82
N ARG A 64 -5.56 0.69 17.77
CA ARG A 64 -4.84 -0.01 16.69
C ARG A 64 -4.32 1.01 15.69
N VAL A 65 -3.04 1.37 15.82
CA VAL A 65 -2.31 1.96 14.70
C VAL A 65 -1.94 0.83 13.77
N LEU A 66 -2.69 0.67 12.69
CA LEU A 66 -2.28 -0.17 11.57
C LEU A 66 -1.20 0.57 10.80
N VAL A 67 0.06 0.33 11.17
CA VAL A 67 1.20 0.71 10.34
C VAL A 67 1.27 -0.30 9.20
N THR A 68 0.51 -0.04 8.14
CA THR A 68 0.60 -0.84 6.93
C THR A 68 1.89 -0.45 6.22
N ASP A 69 2.84 -1.37 6.14
CA ASP A 69 4.00 -1.21 5.26
C ASP A 69 3.51 -1.18 3.81
N LYS A 70 3.34 0.03 3.29
CA LYS A 70 2.88 0.28 1.93
C LYS A 70 3.79 -0.38 0.90
N ALA A 71 5.09 -0.51 1.19
CA ALA A 71 6.04 -1.14 0.28
C ALA A 71 5.81 -2.65 0.19
N LEU A 72 5.51 -3.32 1.30
CA LEU A 72 5.19 -4.76 1.31
C LEU A 72 3.87 -5.05 0.58
N LEU A 73 2.84 -4.23 0.81
CA LEU A 73 1.56 -4.37 0.12
C LEU A 73 1.70 -4.16 -1.40
N ASP A 74 2.44 -3.13 -1.81
CA ASP A 74 2.74 -2.86 -3.22
C ASP A 74 3.56 -4.01 -3.83
N TYR A 75 4.51 -4.57 -3.08
CA TYR A 75 5.31 -5.72 -3.50
C TYR A 75 4.44 -6.97 -3.74
N CYS A 76 3.61 -7.35 -2.76
CA CYS A 76 2.71 -8.51 -2.89
C CYS A 76 1.72 -8.34 -4.05
N THR A 77 1.24 -7.12 -4.28
CA THR A 77 0.33 -6.80 -5.39
C THR A 77 1.03 -6.96 -6.74
N LYS A 78 2.25 -6.42 -6.87
CA LYS A 78 3.07 -6.57 -8.08
C LYS A 78 3.43 -8.02 -8.35
N LEU A 79 3.80 -8.79 -7.32
CA LEU A 79 4.11 -10.21 -7.45
C LEU A 79 2.88 -11.01 -7.89
N SER A 80 1.71 -10.73 -7.33
CA SER A 80 0.46 -11.39 -7.73
C SER A 80 0.08 -11.09 -9.18
N ALA A 81 0.26 -9.84 -9.63
CA ALA A 81 0.05 -9.45 -11.02
C ALA A 81 1.03 -10.17 -11.96
N PHE A 82 2.31 -10.28 -11.59
CA PHE A 82 3.32 -11.02 -12.33
C PHE A 82 2.96 -12.51 -12.47
N HIS A 83 2.51 -13.16 -11.39
CA HIS A 83 2.05 -14.54 -11.43
C HIS A 83 0.82 -14.73 -12.35
N ALA A 84 -0.07 -13.74 -12.44
CA ALA A 84 -1.17 -13.78 -13.39
C ALA A 84 -0.68 -13.69 -14.84
N GLN A 85 0.34 -12.87 -15.12
CA GLN A 85 0.97 -12.78 -16.44
C GLN A 85 1.60 -14.11 -16.87
N TYR A 86 2.33 -14.79 -15.97
CA TYR A 86 2.89 -16.12 -16.27
C TYR A 86 1.82 -17.15 -16.64
N ARG A 87 0.69 -17.17 -15.91
CA ARG A 87 -0.43 -18.06 -16.25
C ARG A 87 -1.05 -17.71 -17.59
N ALA A 88 -1.20 -16.43 -17.91
CA ALA A 88 -1.71 -15.99 -19.21
C ALA A 88 -0.80 -16.45 -20.36
N ILE A 89 0.52 -16.33 -20.21
CA ILE A 89 1.49 -16.85 -21.19
C ILE A 89 1.34 -18.37 -21.35
N GLY A 90 1.25 -19.11 -20.25
CA GLY A 90 1.05 -20.56 -20.28
C GLY A 90 -0.24 -20.98 -20.99
N ASN A 91 -1.35 -20.28 -20.71
CA ASN A 91 -2.63 -20.52 -21.39
C ASN A 91 -2.54 -20.21 -22.89
N ASN A 92 -1.92 -19.10 -23.26
CA ASN A 92 -1.74 -18.72 -24.67
C ASN A 92 -0.90 -19.77 -25.42
N TYR A 93 0.21 -20.23 -24.83
CA TYR A 93 1.02 -21.30 -25.40
C TYR A 93 0.20 -22.57 -25.63
N ASN A 94 -0.55 -23.00 -24.60
CA ASN A 94 -1.35 -24.22 -24.68
C ASN A 94 -2.45 -24.10 -25.75
N GLN A 95 -3.07 -22.92 -25.87
CA GLN A 95 -4.02 -22.63 -26.93
C GLN A 95 -3.35 -22.70 -28.31
N THR A 96 -2.20 -22.04 -28.50
CA THR A 96 -1.48 -22.07 -29.78
C THR A 96 -1.07 -23.48 -30.17
N VAL A 97 -0.55 -24.29 -29.25
CA VAL A 97 -0.19 -25.70 -29.53
C VAL A 97 -1.43 -26.53 -29.87
N LYS A 98 -2.55 -26.31 -29.17
CA LYS A 98 -3.80 -27.01 -29.47
C LYS A 98 -4.37 -26.60 -30.83
N GLU A 99 -4.35 -25.32 -31.16
CA GLU A 99 -4.76 -24.79 -32.47
C GLU A 99 -3.87 -25.33 -33.60
N LEU A 100 -2.55 -25.39 -33.39
CA LEU A 100 -1.62 -26.03 -34.33
C LEU A 100 -1.93 -27.52 -34.48
N ARG A 101 -2.17 -28.25 -33.38
CA ARG A 101 -2.50 -29.67 -33.44
C ARG A 101 -3.85 -29.95 -34.11
N CYS A 102 -4.85 -29.10 -33.89
CA CYS A 102 -6.22 -29.32 -34.35
C CYS A 102 -6.53 -28.73 -35.73
N HIS A 103 -5.91 -27.61 -36.10
CA HIS A 103 -6.32 -26.82 -37.27
C HIS A 103 -5.24 -26.65 -38.35
N PHE A 104 -4.00 -27.09 -38.11
CA PHE A 104 -2.93 -27.02 -39.10
C PHE A 104 -2.72 -28.35 -39.82
N SER A 105 -3.01 -28.37 -41.12
CA SER A 105 -2.35 -29.30 -42.03
C SER A 105 -0.90 -28.85 -42.23
N GLU A 106 0.00 -29.79 -42.50
CA GLU A 106 1.42 -29.55 -42.77
C GLU A 106 1.66 -28.38 -43.75
N LYS A 107 0.79 -28.25 -44.76
CA LYS A 107 0.79 -27.13 -45.72
C LYS A 107 0.58 -25.75 -45.08
N LYS A 108 -0.35 -25.61 -44.13
CA LYS A 108 -0.58 -24.33 -43.44
C LYS A 108 0.59 -23.98 -42.52
N ALA A 109 1.21 -24.98 -41.90
CA ALA A 109 2.31 -24.77 -40.97
C ALA A 109 3.55 -24.30 -41.73
N MET A 110 3.82 -24.93 -42.88
CA MET A 110 4.81 -24.47 -43.83
C MET A 110 4.55 -23.04 -44.33
N ALA A 111 3.30 -22.68 -44.67
CA ALA A 111 2.98 -21.32 -45.10
C ALA A 111 3.27 -20.25 -44.04
N LEU A 112 3.00 -20.54 -42.76
CA LEU A 112 3.36 -19.64 -41.65
C LEU A 112 4.87 -19.59 -41.42
N LEU A 113 5.57 -20.72 -41.49
CA LEU A 113 7.03 -20.76 -41.36
C LEU A 113 7.71 -19.95 -42.48
N TYR A 114 7.25 -20.05 -43.72
CA TYR A 114 7.75 -19.23 -44.82
C TYR A 114 7.53 -17.73 -44.59
N ARG A 115 6.35 -17.34 -44.10
CA ARG A 115 6.08 -15.94 -43.75
C ARG A 115 6.99 -15.45 -42.62
N LEU A 116 7.20 -16.27 -41.60
CA LEU A 116 8.08 -15.95 -40.47
C LEU A 116 9.53 -15.81 -40.92
N GLU A 117 10.01 -16.72 -41.78
CA GLU A 117 11.35 -16.66 -42.37
C GLU A 117 11.53 -15.36 -43.17
N GLN A 118 10.53 -14.98 -43.97
CA GLN A 118 10.58 -13.75 -44.76
C GLN A 118 10.65 -12.49 -43.90
N CYS A 119 9.80 -12.38 -42.87
CA CYS A 119 9.86 -11.26 -41.92
C CYS A 119 11.21 -11.20 -41.18
N THR A 120 11.81 -12.36 -40.88
CA THR A 120 13.12 -12.43 -40.21
C THR A 120 14.24 -11.94 -41.13
N LYS A 121 14.17 -12.25 -42.44
CA LYS A 121 15.11 -11.73 -43.44
C LYS A 121 15.02 -10.21 -43.59
N GLU A 122 13.80 -9.67 -43.63
CA GLU A 122 13.54 -8.23 -43.68
C GLU A 122 14.09 -7.53 -42.43
N LEU A 123 13.82 -8.07 -41.24
CA LEU A 123 14.37 -7.56 -39.98
C LEU A 123 15.91 -7.54 -39.99
N ALA A 124 16.54 -8.63 -40.43
CA ALA A 124 17.99 -8.70 -40.51
C ALA A 124 18.59 -7.70 -41.52
N ALA A 125 17.89 -7.43 -42.63
CA ALA A 125 18.29 -6.40 -43.58
C ALA A 125 18.20 -5.00 -42.97
N LEU A 126 17.12 -4.70 -42.26
CA LEU A 126 16.94 -3.43 -41.57
C LEU A 126 18.00 -3.21 -40.49
N MET A 127 18.31 -4.24 -39.69
CA MET A 127 19.39 -4.17 -38.69
C MET A 127 20.76 -3.89 -39.31
N ARG A 128 21.06 -4.43 -40.50
CA ARG A 128 22.29 -4.08 -41.22
C ARG A 128 22.32 -2.61 -41.62
N GLN A 129 21.21 -2.07 -42.12
CA GLN A 129 21.11 -0.64 -42.46
C GLN A 129 21.31 0.26 -41.24
N VAL A 130 20.72 -0.10 -40.10
CA VAL A 130 20.89 0.65 -38.84
C VAL A 130 22.35 0.63 -38.38
N MET A 131 23.02 -0.51 -38.45
CA MET A 131 24.44 -0.60 -38.09
C MET A 131 25.33 0.25 -39.01
N GLU A 132 25.07 0.26 -40.31
CA GLU A 132 25.83 1.07 -41.26
C GLU A 132 25.66 2.56 -40.98
N LEU A 133 24.40 3.01 -40.82
CA LEU A 133 24.09 4.40 -40.46
C LEU A 133 24.73 4.81 -39.13
N SER A 134 24.79 3.90 -38.16
CA SER A 134 25.44 4.16 -36.86
C SER A 134 26.95 4.39 -37.01
N LYS A 135 27.63 3.58 -37.85
CA LYS A 135 29.06 3.77 -38.15
C LYS A 135 29.33 5.07 -38.91
N GLU A 136 28.50 5.40 -39.90
CA GLU A 136 28.63 6.68 -40.62
C GLU A 136 28.47 7.87 -39.68
N PHE A 137 27.51 7.80 -38.75
CA PHE A 137 27.29 8.84 -37.76
C PHE A 137 28.50 8.97 -36.81
N GLU A 138 29.00 7.85 -36.28
CA GLU A 138 30.20 7.83 -35.43
C GLU A 138 31.42 8.45 -36.13
N GLY A 139 31.65 8.10 -37.40
CA GLY A 139 32.73 8.69 -38.20
C GLY A 139 32.60 10.20 -38.39
N ARG A 140 31.39 10.70 -38.68
CA ARG A 140 31.11 12.14 -38.82
C ARG A 140 31.26 12.91 -37.51
N TRP A 141 30.88 12.32 -36.39
CA TRP A 141 31.00 12.96 -35.07
C TRP A 141 32.44 12.96 -34.55
N SER A 142 33.22 11.91 -34.80
CA SER A 142 34.64 11.87 -34.43
C SER A 142 35.45 12.94 -35.17
N GLN A 143 35.13 13.23 -36.44
CA GLN A 143 35.79 14.29 -37.23
C GLN A 143 35.45 15.71 -36.77
N LYS A 144 34.32 15.92 -36.08
CA LYS A 144 33.87 17.24 -35.61
C LYS A 144 34.44 17.62 -34.24
N SER A 145 35.12 16.69 -33.56
CA SER A 145 35.76 16.86 -32.24
C SER A 145 37.27 17.09 -32.30
N MET A 146 37.85 17.20 -33.51
CA MET A 146 39.21 17.67 -33.78
C MET A 146 39.18 19.09 -34.34
#